data_AF-A0ABD4L0Y5-F1
#
_entry.id   AF-A0ABD4L0Y5-F1
#
_cell.length_a   1.000
_cell.length_b   1.000
_cell.length_c   1.000
_cell.angle_alpha   90.00
_cell.angle_beta   90.00
_cell.angle_gamma   90.00
#
_symmetry.space_group_name_H-M   'P 1'
#
loop_
_entity.id
_entity.type
_entity.pdbx_description
1 polymer ?
#
loop_
_entity_poly.entity_id
_entity_poly.type
_entity_poly.pdbx_seq_one_letter_code
_entity_poly.pdbx_strand_id
1 'polypeptide(L)'
;MAPFALPRLSPCLAFDSHRRSWNHICENHFHKRIPSMPIVNIQLIEGRSDAQKEALIEKVTEACVASIDCTPESVRILLSDVSTQHFGVAGESVAKRRAAKEAAS
;
A
#
# COMPACT_ATOMS: atom_id res chain seq x y z
N MET A 1 52.35 -26.05 38.53
CA MET A 1 52.63 -27.10 37.53
C MET A 1 51.65 -28.24 37.75
N ALA A 2 51.20 -28.82 36.63
CA ALA A 2 50.14 -29.83 36.46
C ALA A 2 48.71 -29.26 36.26
N PRO A 3 47.93 -29.82 35.30
CA PRO A 3 47.33 -29.02 34.24
C PRO A 3 45.79 -29.10 34.17
N PHE A 4 45.24 -28.21 33.34
CA PHE A 4 43.88 -28.21 32.79
C PHE A 4 43.33 -29.62 32.50
N ALA A 5 42.17 -29.93 33.09
CA ALA A 5 41.30 -31.00 32.65
C ALA A 5 39.99 -30.38 32.11
N LEU A 6 39.89 -30.23 30.79
CA LEU A 6 38.63 -29.92 30.11
C LEU A 6 37.80 -31.20 29.99
N PRO A 7 36.50 -31.18 30.33
CA PRO A 7 35.63 -32.31 30.03
C PRO A 7 35.30 -32.34 28.53
N ARG A 8 35.86 -33.37 27.89
CA ARG A 8 35.38 -34.15 26.73
C ARG A 8 34.05 -33.66 26.12
N LEU A 9 34.14 -33.03 24.94
CA LEU A 9 33.01 -32.87 24.03
C LEU A 9 32.53 -34.24 23.56
N SER A 10 31.27 -34.59 23.86
CA SER A 10 30.53 -35.63 23.15
C SER A 10 29.72 -34.99 22.01
N PRO A 11 29.82 -35.51 20.78
CA PRO A 11 29.08 -35.03 19.62
C PRO A 11 27.75 -35.79 19.45
N CYS A 12 26.88 -35.22 18.63
CA CYS A 12 25.65 -35.77 18.07
C CYS A 12 24.40 -35.80 18.97
N LEU A 13 23.29 -35.39 18.35
CA LEU A 13 21.89 -35.43 18.80
C LEU A 13 21.38 -34.26 19.65
N ALA A 14 21.47 -33.06 19.08
CA ALA A 14 20.39 -32.07 19.23
C ALA A 14 19.95 -31.59 17.83
N PHE A 15 19.68 -32.54 16.95
CA PHE A 15 19.06 -32.32 15.66
C PHE A 15 17.58 -32.73 15.75
N ASP A 16 16.75 -31.71 15.78
CA ASP A 16 15.49 -31.64 15.04
C ASP A 16 14.28 -32.43 15.57
N SER A 17 13.72 -32.00 16.71
CA SER A 17 12.30 -32.24 17.05
C SER A 17 11.47 -30.94 17.18
N HIS A 18 12.08 -29.77 17.01
CA HIS A 18 11.41 -28.48 17.06
C HIS A 18 11.28 -27.77 15.70
N ARG A 19 11.65 -28.42 14.59
CA ARG A 19 11.44 -27.89 13.23
C ARG A 19 10.32 -28.60 12.47
N ARG A 20 9.37 -29.24 13.15
CA ARG A 20 8.11 -29.70 12.53
C ARG A 20 6.86 -29.03 13.09
N SER A 21 7.03 -27.98 13.89
CA SER A 21 5.93 -27.13 14.35
C SER A 21 5.95 -25.73 13.71
N TRP A 22 7.10 -25.27 13.21
CA TRP A 22 7.21 -23.92 12.65
C TRP A 22 6.67 -23.77 11.22
N ASN A 23 6.65 -24.82 10.39
CA ASN A 23 6.09 -24.68 9.03
C ASN A 23 4.56 -24.69 9.02
N HIS A 24 3.89 -25.42 9.92
CA HIS A 24 2.42 -25.46 9.93
C HIS A 24 1.76 -24.25 10.62
N ILE A 25 2.48 -23.55 11.51
CA ILE A 25 1.95 -22.37 12.20
C ILE A 25 2.21 -21.09 11.40
N CYS A 26 3.26 -21.04 10.58
CA CYS A 26 3.51 -19.90 9.68
C CYS A 26 2.60 -19.92 8.44
N GLU A 27 2.26 -21.09 7.91
CA GLU A 27 1.56 -21.18 6.62
C GLU A 27 0.05 -20.88 6.72
N ASN A 28 -0.54 -20.95 7.92
CA ASN A 28 -1.99 -20.77 8.11
C ASN A 28 -2.43 -19.59 9.01
N HIS A 29 -1.50 -18.72 9.47
CA HIS A 29 -1.83 -17.52 10.27
C HIS A 29 -1.40 -16.19 9.65
N PHE A 30 -0.65 -16.20 8.55
CA PHE A 30 -0.19 -14.97 7.89
C PHE A 30 -1.32 -14.23 7.13
N HIS A 31 -2.41 -14.91 6.79
CA HIS A 31 -3.56 -14.33 6.08
C HIS A 31 -4.51 -13.49 6.96
N LYS A 32 -4.31 -13.41 8.28
CA LYS A 32 -5.24 -12.72 9.21
C LYS A 32 -4.64 -11.54 9.97
N ARG A 33 -3.40 -11.11 9.68
CA ARG A 33 -2.70 -10.10 10.52
C ARG A 33 -2.12 -8.89 9.80
N ILE A 34 -2.29 -8.76 8.49
CA ILE A 34 -1.98 -7.52 7.80
C ILE A 34 -3.31 -7.01 7.27
N PRO A 35 -4.04 -6.13 8.01
CA PRO A 35 -5.07 -5.34 7.36
C PRO A 35 -4.36 -4.66 6.19
N SER A 36 -4.81 -4.94 4.97
CA SER A 36 -4.32 -4.24 3.79
C SER A 36 -4.37 -2.75 4.14
N MET A 37 -3.22 -2.07 4.10
CA MET A 37 -3.14 -0.62 4.35
C MET A 37 -3.10 0.08 3.00
N PRO A 38 -4.22 0.14 2.24
CA PRO A 38 -4.20 0.67 0.90
C PRO A 38 -3.95 2.18 0.97
N ILE A 39 -2.98 2.62 0.17
CA ILE A 39 -2.70 4.02 -0.06
C ILE A 39 -3.13 4.34 -1.48
N VAL A 40 -4.09 5.25 -1.62
CA VAL A 40 -4.59 5.71 -2.91
C VAL A 40 -4.11 7.14 -3.12
N ASN A 41 -3.39 7.39 -4.21
CA ASN A 41 -3.01 8.74 -4.61
C ASN A 41 -3.86 9.16 -5.81
N ILE A 42 -4.65 10.21 -5.63
CA ILE A 42 -5.55 10.73 -6.65
C ILE A 42 -5.04 12.10 -7.06
N GLN A 43 -4.67 12.23 -8.33
CA GLN A 43 -4.29 13.50 -8.95
C GLN A 43 -5.46 14.02 -9.77
N LEU A 44 -5.93 15.22 -9.43
CA LEU A 44 -7.05 15.87 -10.08
C LEU A 44 -6.58 17.19 -10.68
N ILE A 45 -7.23 17.62 -11.76
CA ILE A 45 -7.02 18.97 -12.27
C ILE A 45 -7.81 19.93 -11.39
N GLU A 46 -7.21 21.07 -11.05
CA GLU A 46 -7.85 22.14 -10.29
C GLU A 46 -9.23 22.54 -10.85
N GLY A 47 -10.14 22.96 -9.96
CA GLY A 47 -11.48 23.42 -10.29
C GLY A 47 -12.63 22.53 -9.78
N ARG A 48 -12.36 21.57 -8.90
CA ARG A 48 -13.38 20.78 -8.18
C ARG A 48 -13.68 21.42 -6.82
N SER A 49 -14.96 21.39 -6.41
CA SER A 49 -15.36 21.90 -5.10
C SER A 49 -14.98 20.94 -3.98
N ASP A 50 -14.88 21.45 -2.76
CA ASP A 50 -14.53 20.64 -1.59
C ASP A 50 -15.57 19.54 -1.35
N ALA A 51 -16.86 19.83 -1.55
CA ALA A 51 -17.93 18.82 -1.46
C ALA A 51 -17.75 17.66 -2.45
N GLN A 52 -17.21 17.92 -3.66
CA GLN A 52 -16.92 16.85 -4.62
C GLN A 52 -15.70 16.03 -4.20
N LYS A 53 -14.71 16.65 -3.56
CA LYS A 53 -13.52 15.96 -3.04
C LYS A 53 -13.89 15.05 -1.87
N GLU A 54 -14.73 15.51 -0.95
CA GLU A 54 -15.25 14.70 0.16
C GLU A 54 -16.04 13.49 -0.35
N ALA A 55 -16.97 13.71 -1.29
CA ALA A 55 -17.73 12.62 -1.91
C ALA A 55 -16.82 11.60 -2.62
N LEU A 56 -15.72 12.06 -3.24
CA LEU A 56 -14.75 11.18 -3.88
C LEU A 56 -14.00 10.31 -2.85
N ILE A 57 -13.57 10.89 -1.73
CA ILE A 57 -12.89 10.17 -0.65
C ILE A 57 -13.79 9.07 -0.09
N GLU A 58 -15.07 9.38 0.18
CA GLU A 58 -16.06 8.42 0.66
C GLU A 58 -16.21 7.25 -0.32
N LYS A 59 -16.50 7.53 -1.59
CA LYS A 59 -16.78 6.51 -2.60
C LYS A 59 -15.57 5.64 -2.91
N VAL A 60 -14.36 6.21 -2.92
CA VAL A 60 -13.12 5.44 -3.12
C VAL A 60 -12.85 4.53 -1.92
N THR A 61 -13.08 5.01 -0.70
CA THR A 61 -12.94 4.19 0.50
C THR A 61 -13.90 3.01 0.48
N GLU A 62 -15.18 3.23 0.15
CA GLU A 62 -16.18 2.16 -0.02
C GLU A 62 -15.75 1.15 -1.09
N ALA A 63 -15.25 1.62 -2.23
CA ALA A 63 -14.78 0.76 -3.30
C ALA A 63 -13.59 -0.12 -2.87
N CYS A 64 -12.67 0.44 -2.08
CA CYS A 64 -11.57 -0.33 -1.50
C CYS A 64 -12.08 -1.41 -0.55
N VAL A 65 -12.94 -1.06 0.41
CA VAL A 65 -13.52 -2.01 1.37
C VAL A 65 -14.24 -3.15 0.64
N ALA A 66 -15.03 -2.82 -0.38
CA ALA A 66 -15.81 -3.81 -1.14
C ALA A 66 -14.97 -4.72 -2.04
N SER A 67 -13.81 -4.26 -2.53
CA SER A 67 -13.05 -4.96 -3.57
C SER A 67 -11.84 -5.74 -3.05
N ILE A 68 -11.17 -5.23 -2.02
CA ILE A 68 -9.89 -5.76 -1.53
C ILE A 68 -9.92 -6.21 -0.07
N ASP A 69 -11.14 -6.34 0.50
CA ASP A 69 -11.40 -6.82 1.87
C ASP A 69 -10.50 -6.10 2.92
N CYS A 70 -10.52 -4.77 2.87
CA CYS A 70 -9.81 -3.90 3.81
C CYS A 70 -10.78 -3.25 4.78
N THR A 71 -10.30 -2.84 5.97
CA THR A 71 -11.11 -2.03 6.88
C THR A 71 -11.10 -0.55 6.44
N PRO A 72 -12.17 0.22 6.62
CA PRO A 72 -12.20 1.64 6.23
C PRO A 72 -11.11 2.46 6.93
N GLU A 73 -10.81 2.15 8.19
CA GLU A 73 -9.76 2.83 8.99
C GLU A 73 -8.33 2.61 8.44
N SER A 74 -8.12 1.57 7.64
CA SER A 74 -6.83 1.26 7.05
C SER A 74 -6.55 2.03 5.75
N VAL A 75 -7.62 2.55 5.11
CA VAL A 75 -7.54 3.24 3.83
C VAL A 75 -7.02 4.65 4.01
N ARG A 76 -5.99 5.01 3.24
CA ARG A 76 -5.44 6.37 3.20
C ARG A 76 -5.54 6.91 1.79
N ILE A 77 -6.16 8.07 1.63
CA ILE A 77 -6.35 8.72 0.33
C ILE A 77 -5.64 10.07 0.37
N LEU A 78 -4.77 10.30 -0.60
CA LEU A 78 -4.09 11.56 -0.82
C LEU A 78 -4.68 12.20 -2.08
N LEU A 79 -5.28 13.38 -1.92
CA LEU A 79 -5.75 14.19 -3.05
C LEU A 79 -4.71 15.27 -3.35
N SER A 80 -4.27 15.30 -4.61
CA SER A 80 -3.37 16.33 -5.12
C SER A 80 -4.03 17.07 -6.27
N ASP A 81 -4.23 18.38 -6.09
CA ASP A 81 -4.69 19.26 -7.15
C ASP A 81 -3.50 19.67 -8.04
N VAL A 82 -3.69 19.53 -9.35
CA VAL A 82 -2.69 19.84 -10.37
C VAL A 82 -3.22 20.96 -11.25
N SER A 83 -2.45 22.04 -11.35
CA SER A 83 -2.77 23.15 -12.25
C SER A 83 -2.85 22.69 -13.70
N THR A 84 -3.74 23.31 -14.48
CA THR A 84 -3.96 23.01 -15.90
C THR A 84 -2.71 23.20 -16.77
N GLN A 85 -1.73 23.99 -16.32
CA GLN A 85 -0.45 24.17 -17.01
C GLN A 85 0.55 23.05 -16.75
N HIS A 86 0.47 22.42 -15.58
CA HIS A 86 1.42 21.39 -15.15
C HIS A 86 0.98 19.98 -15.55
N PHE A 87 -0.27 19.81 -15.99
CA PHE A 87 -0.78 18.54 -16.49
C PHE A 87 -0.76 18.51 -18.02
N GLY A 88 0.07 17.66 -18.60
CA GLY A 88 0.23 17.50 -20.05
C GLY A 88 -0.45 16.23 -20.59
N VAL A 89 -1.11 16.35 -21.74
CA VAL A 89 -1.72 15.22 -22.47
C VAL A 89 -1.29 15.32 -23.94
N ALA A 90 -0.69 14.26 -24.48
CA ALA A 90 -0.22 14.20 -25.87
C ALA A 90 0.74 15.36 -26.27
N GLY A 91 1.58 15.82 -25.34
CA GLY A 91 2.54 16.90 -25.59
C GLY A 91 1.98 18.32 -25.42
N GLU A 92 0.71 18.47 -25.05
CA GLU A 92 0.09 19.78 -24.79
C GLU A 92 -0.41 19.88 -23.35
N SER A 93 -0.23 21.03 -22.71
CA SER A 93 -0.85 21.26 -21.40
C SER A 93 -2.37 21.25 -21.54
N VAL A 94 -3.07 20.82 -20.48
CA VAL A 94 -4.53 20.85 -20.47
C VAL A 94 -5.06 22.27 -20.67
N ALA A 95 -4.34 23.28 -20.20
CA ALA A 95 -4.67 24.67 -20.49
C ALA A 95 -4.70 24.95 -22.00
N LYS A 96 -3.65 24.56 -22.73
CA LYS A 96 -3.59 24.73 -24.20
C LYS A 96 -4.71 23.96 -24.90
N ARG A 97 -4.97 22.72 -24.46
CA ARG A 97 -6.03 21.88 -25.02
C ARG A 97 -7.45 22.43 -24.76
N ARG A 98 -7.69 23.00 -23.57
CA ARG A 98 -8.98 23.65 -23.24
C ARG A 98 -9.19 24.91 -24.07
N ALA A 99 -8.18 25.77 -24.17
CA ALA A 99 -8.23 26.94 -25.02
C ALA A 99 -8.49 26.59 -26.49
N ALA A 100 -7.84 25.55 -27.01
CA ALA A 100 -8.09 25.06 -28.38
C ALA A 100 -9.52 24.53 -28.56
N LYS A 101 -10.09 23.87 -27.54
CA LYS A 101 -11.47 23.37 -27.58
C LYS A 101 -12.50 24.52 -27.52
N GLU A 102 -12.24 25.55 -26.72
CA GLU A 102 -13.10 26.73 -26.60
C GLU A 102 -13.10 27.57 -27.87
N ALA A 103 -11.96 27.73 -28.54
CA ALA A 103 -11.86 28.44 -29.82
C ALA A 103 -12.52 27.67 -30.99
N ALA A 104 -12.72 26.36 -30.83
CA ALA A 104 -13.37 25.51 -31.82
C ALA A 104 -14.88 25.33 -31.58
N SER A 105 -15.42 25.92 -30.50
CA SER A 105 -16.84 25.90 -30.15
C SER A 105 -17.49 27.25 -30.41
#